data_AF-A0A6J1UUP4-F1
#
_entry.id   AF-A0A6J1UUP4-F1
#
_cell.length_a   1.000
_cell.length_b   1.000
_cell.length_c   1.000
_cell.angle_alpha   90.00
_cell.angle_beta   90.00
_cell.angle_gamma   90.00
#
_symmetry.space_group_name_H-M   'P 1'
#
loop_
_entity.id
_entity.type
_entity.pdbx_description
1 polymer ?
#
loop_
_entity_poly.entity_id
_entity_poly.type
_entity_poly.pdbx_seq_one_letter_code
_entity_poly.pdbx_strand_id
1 'polypeptide(L)'
;MAGPYESSPVIVTVTYGNEKHNLQVNSQEDSQPTVHDLALLTEQVTGVPVSFQKLIYKGKSLKEMEQPLSTLGVKNGCKVMLIGKRNSPEEETELKKLKVLEKSVEQLAKKIDEVNKDLREIQKILPDNFNDSKQKKKGLVKKVQAFLAQCDTVEGNIGQEMDKLQSKNMVLAE
;
A
#
# COMPACT_ATOMS: atom_id res chain seq x y z
N MET A 1 28.25 42.60 37.62
CA MET A 1 28.31 41.78 36.39
C MET A 1 26.91 41.68 35.85
N ALA A 2 26.57 42.42 34.81
CA ALA A 2 25.26 42.36 34.16
C ALA A 2 25.50 42.17 32.66
N GLY A 3 25.27 40.97 32.16
CA GLY A 3 25.19 40.70 30.73
C GLY A 3 23.81 40.14 30.44
N PRO A 4 22.84 40.93 29.97
CA PRO A 4 21.56 40.43 29.54
C PRO A 4 21.66 40.17 28.03
N TYR A 5 21.99 38.95 27.63
CA TYR A 5 21.66 38.51 26.28
C TYR A 5 20.25 37.91 26.32
N GLU A 6 19.25 38.79 26.40
CA GLU A 6 17.88 38.43 26.04
C GLU A 6 17.89 38.03 24.57
N SER A 7 17.74 36.73 24.30
CA SER A 7 17.42 36.22 22.97
C SER A 7 16.01 36.68 22.63
N SER A 8 15.90 37.91 22.12
CA SER A 8 14.62 38.53 21.82
C SER A 8 14.05 37.94 20.52
N PRO A 9 12.79 37.48 20.53
CA PRO A 9 12.16 36.94 19.33
C PRO A 9 12.05 38.04 18.26
N VAL A 10 12.36 37.69 17.01
CA VAL A 10 12.30 38.64 15.90
C VAL A 10 10.89 38.62 15.33
N ILE A 11 10.13 39.70 15.55
CA ILE A 11 8.79 39.84 15.00
C ILE A 11 8.90 40.45 13.61
N VAL A 12 8.36 39.78 12.61
CA VAL A 12 8.34 40.22 11.21
C VAL A 12 6.90 40.34 10.73
N THR A 13 6.54 41.50 10.19
CA THR A 13 5.22 41.69 9.57
C THR A 13 5.29 41.31 8.10
N VAL A 14 4.72 40.16 7.74
CA VAL A 14 4.61 39.70 6.35
C VAL A 14 3.30 40.21 5.76
N THR A 15 3.37 40.88 4.61
CA THR A 15 2.20 41.37 3.85
C THR A 15 1.99 40.47 2.65
N TYR A 16 0.84 39.81 2.57
CA TYR A 16 0.47 38.95 1.46
C TYR A 16 -0.80 39.49 0.79
N GLY A 17 -0.68 39.97 -0.45
CA GLY A 17 -1.77 40.69 -1.12
C GLY A 17 -2.16 41.95 -0.32
N ASN A 18 -3.36 41.94 0.26
CA ASN A 18 -3.87 43.02 1.11
C ASN A 18 -3.87 42.68 2.61
N GLU A 19 -3.48 41.46 2.98
CA GLU A 19 -3.46 40.99 4.38
C GLU A 19 -2.07 41.14 5.01
N LYS A 20 -2.03 41.41 6.31
CA LYS A 20 -0.79 41.54 7.10
C LYS A 20 -0.79 40.51 8.21
N HIS A 21 0.27 39.72 8.28
CA HIS A 21 0.48 38.67 9.27
C HIS A 21 1.74 38.99 10.07
N ASN A 22 1.64 39.01 11.39
CA ASN A 22 2.79 39.17 12.27
C ASN A 22 3.33 37.78 12.62
N LEU A 23 4.53 37.46 12.15
CA LEU A 23 5.21 36.21 12.40
C LEU A 23 6.28 36.43 13.46
N GLN A 24 6.34 35.54 14.44
CA GLN A 24 7.36 35.55 15.48
C GLN A 24 8.38 34.47 15.14
N VAL A 25 9.56 34.89 14.69
CA VAL A 25 10.67 33.99 14.33
C VAL A 25 11.55 33.82 15.57
N ASN A 26 11.66 32.59 16.07
CA ASN A 26 12.49 32.27 17.23
C ASN A 26 13.87 31.78 16.78
N SER A 27 14.91 32.21 17.49
CA SER A 27 16.25 31.64 17.33
C SER A 27 16.35 30.37 18.16
N GLN A 28 16.64 29.22 17.53
CA GLN A 28 17.10 28.05 18.28
C GLN A 28 18.52 28.33 18.83
N GLU A 29 18.65 28.24 20.16
CA GLU A 29 19.87 28.25 21.00
C GLU A 29 21.17 28.64 20.27
N ASP A 30 21.47 29.95 20.25
CA ASP A 30 22.71 30.58 19.73
C ASP A 30 22.82 30.78 18.20
N SER A 31 21.80 30.43 17.40
CA SER A 31 21.82 30.69 15.95
C SER A 31 20.93 31.86 15.51
N GLN A 32 21.40 32.63 14.52
CA GLN A 32 20.62 33.71 13.92
C GLN A 32 19.40 33.16 13.17
N PRO A 33 18.23 33.83 13.22
CA PRO A 33 17.06 33.36 12.51
C PRO A 33 17.31 33.43 11.00
N THR A 34 16.99 32.36 10.27
CA THR A 34 17.25 32.22 8.84
C THR A 34 16.02 32.57 7.99
N VAL A 35 16.23 32.79 6.69
CA VAL A 35 15.12 32.98 5.74
C VAL A 35 14.22 31.74 5.70
N HIS A 36 14.79 30.55 5.87
CA HIS A 36 14.03 29.30 5.91
C HIS A 36 12.98 29.27 7.03
N ASP A 37 13.36 29.69 8.24
CA ASP A 37 12.45 29.70 9.40
C ASP A 37 11.28 30.66 9.17
N LEU A 38 11.57 31.86 8.65
CA LEU A 38 10.54 32.82 8.25
C LEU A 38 9.62 32.26 7.15
N ALA A 39 10.17 31.53 6.18
CA ALA A 39 9.41 30.94 5.09
C ALA A 39 8.44 29.84 5.59
N LEU A 40 8.90 28.97 6.49
CA LEU A 40 8.06 27.94 7.12
C LEU A 40 6.93 28.56 7.95
N LEU A 41 7.23 29.56 8.76
CA LEU A 41 6.20 30.29 9.54
C LEU A 41 5.20 30.99 8.60
N THR A 42 5.71 31.56 7.51
CA THR A 42 4.85 32.18 6.49
C THR A 42 3.95 31.15 5.83
N GLU A 43 4.44 29.94 5.56
CA GLU A 43 3.65 28.84 4.95
C GLU A 43 2.54 28.41 5.89
N GLN A 44 2.84 28.27 7.18
CA GLN A 44 1.86 27.86 8.17
C GLN A 44 0.73 28.88 8.37
N VAL A 45 1.03 30.18 8.29
CA VAL A 45 0.05 31.25 8.52
C VAL A 45 -0.69 31.65 7.25
N THR A 46 0.01 31.72 6.11
CA THR A 46 -0.57 32.19 4.84
C THR A 46 -1.04 31.05 3.93
N GLY A 47 -0.55 29.82 4.16
CA GLY A 47 -0.80 28.66 3.31
C GLY A 47 -0.03 28.67 1.99
N VAL A 48 0.90 29.62 1.75
CA VAL A 48 1.72 29.65 0.53
C VAL A 48 2.91 28.69 0.71
N PRO A 49 3.11 27.67 -0.15
CA PRO A 49 4.21 26.74 0.04
C PRO A 49 5.58 27.39 -0.13
N VAL A 50 6.59 27.01 0.64
CA VAL A 50 7.95 27.61 0.61
C VAL A 50 8.53 27.70 -0.81
N SER A 51 8.26 26.72 -1.67
CA SER A 51 8.69 26.71 -3.08
C SER A 51 8.03 27.78 -3.95
N PHE A 52 6.81 28.21 -3.60
CA PHE A 52 6.05 29.25 -4.30
C PHE A 52 6.08 30.59 -3.56
N GLN A 53 6.72 30.67 -2.40
CA GLN A 53 6.92 31.91 -1.67
C GLN A 53 8.06 32.73 -2.29
N LYS A 54 7.76 33.98 -2.63
CA LYS A 54 8.74 35.01 -2.98
C LYS A 54 8.69 36.11 -1.94
N LEU A 55 9.58 36.00 -0.95
CA LEU A 55 9.75 37.00 0.09
C LEU A 55 10.58 38.17 -0.45
N ILE A 56 10.10 39.39 -0.26
CA ILE A 56 10.72 40.62 -0.73
C ILE A 56 10.87 41.58 0.45
N TYR A 57 12.11 41.95 0.76
CA TYR A 57 12.44 42.88 1.82
C TYR A 57 13.28 44.03 1.27
N LYS A 58 12.81 45.28 1.46
CA LYS A 58 13.45 46.50 0.95
C LYS A 58 13.87 46.41 -0.54
N GLY A 59 13.02 45.80 -1.37
CA GLY A 59 13.29 45.62 -2.80
C GLY A 59 14.21 44.45 -3.16
N LYS A 60 14.78 43.73 -2.17
CA LYS A 60 15.57 42.51 -2.38
C LYS A 60 14.69 41.28 -2.25
N SER A 61 14.76 40.38 -3.23
CA SER A 61 14.11 39.08 -3.15
C SER A 61 14.97 38.14 -2.29
N LEU A 62 14.41 37.60 -1.23
CA LEU A 62 15.07 36.65 -0.34
C LEU A 62 14.97 35.25 -0.96
N LYS A 63 15.98 34.85 -1.73
CA LYS A 63 16.02 33.54 -2.41
C LYS A 63 16.88 32.51 -1.66
N GLU A 64 17.84 32.95 -0.86
CA GLU A 64 18.74 32.08 -0.11
C GLU A 64 18.09 31.70 1.23
N MET A 65 17.61 30.47 1.34
CA MET A 65 16.95 29.94 2.55
C MET A 65 17.92 29.80 3.74
N GLU A 66 19.20 29.50 3.45
CA GLU A 66 20.25 29.33 4.47
C GLU A 66 20.83 30.67 4.97
N GLN A 67 20.48 31.79 4.33
CA GLN A 67 21.00 33.09 4.71
C GLN A 67 20.32 33.60 5.99
N PRO A 68 21.07 34.12 6.97
CA PRO A 68 20.48 34.71 8.16
C PRO A 68 19.76 36.03 7.84
N LEU A 69 18.61 36.23 8.48
CA LEU A 69 17.79 37.45 8.39
C LEU A 69 18.58 38.70 8.79
N SER A 70 19.51 38.56 9.73
CA SER A 70 20.43 39.61 10.16
C SER A 70 21.26 40.18 9.00
N THR A 71 21.80 39.31 8.13
CA THR A 71 22.60 39.70 6.95
C THR A 71 21.76 40.46 5.93
N LEU A 72 20.48 40.14 5.84
CA LEU A 72 19.51 40.82 4.99
C LEU A 72 19.01 42.14 5.58
N GLY A 73 19.41 42.45 6.82
CA GLY A 73 19.01 43.66 7.54
C GLY A 73 17.56 43.61 8.03
N VAL A 74 17.00 42.40 8.18
CA VAL A 74 15.68 42.18 8.79
C VAL A 74 15.86 42.27 10.31
N LYS A 75 15.06 43.13 10.93
CA LYS A 75 15.06 43.39 12.38
C LYS A 75 13.64 43.23 12.93
N ASN A 76 13.52 43.26 14.25
CA ASN A 76 12.22 43.27 14.90
C ASN A 76 11.34 44.44 14.39
N GLY A 77 10.08 44.15 14.07
CA GLY A 77 9.12 45.10 13.50
C GLY A 77 9.29 45.40 12.01
N CYS A 78 10.12 44.64 11.29
CA CYS A 78 10.32 44.85 9.86
C CYS A 78 9.14 44.36 9.02
N LYS A 79 8.91 45.03 7.88
CA LYS A 79 7.87 44.66 6.91
C LYS A 79 8.47 43.91 5.74
N VAL A 80 7.99 42.70 5.50
CA VAL A 80 8.35 41.86 4.36
C VAL A 80 7.11 41.69 3.48
N MET A 81 7.27 41.75 2.17
CA MET A 81 6.19 41.43 1.23
C MET A 81 6.32 39.98 0.78
N LEU A 82 5.23 39.24 0.85
CA LEU A 82 5.12 37.90 0.28
C LEU A 82 4.38 38.00 -1.05
N ILE A 83 4.97 37.43 -2.09
CA ILE A 83 4.29 37.14 -3.35
C ILE A 83 4.32 35.64 -3.54
N GLY A 84 3.19 35.01 -3.82
CA GLY A 84 3.13 33.57 -4.01
C GLY A 84 1.73 33.08 -4.25
N LYS A 85 1.61 31.82 -4.67
CA LYS A 85 0.30 31.15 -4.79
C LYS A 85 0.02 30.41 -3.49
N ARG A 86 -1.11 30.72 -2.84
CA ARG A 86 -1.60 29.93 -1.72
C ARG A 86 -1.90 28.52 -2.20
N ASN A 87 -1.53 27.54 -1.39
CA ASN A 87 -2.06 26.20 -1.46
C ASN A 87 -3.56 26.33 -1.27
N SER A 88 -4.32 25.84 -2.24
CA SER A 88 -5.78 25.92 -2.15
C SER A 88 -6.27 25.04 -0.99
N PRO A 89 -7.40 25.36 -0.34
CA PRO A 89 -8.02 24.44 0.63
C PRO A 89 -8.33 23.08 0.00
N GLU A 90 -8.44 23.03 -1.34
CA GLU A 90 -8.57 21.81 -2.12
C GLU A 90 -7.36 20.88 -1.94
N GLU A 91 -6.13 21.37 -2.05
CA GLU A 91 -4.92 20.55 -1.91
C GLU A 91 -4.73 19.97 -0.49
N GLU A 92 -5.13 20.68 0.58
CA GLU A 92 -5.08 20.10 1.94
C GLU A 92 -6.09 18.96 2.10
N THR A 93 -7.28 19.10 1.48
CA THR A 93 -8.25 18.00 1.44
C THR A 93 -7.75 16.82 0.61
N GLU A 94 -7.03 17.07 -0.47
CA GLU A 94 -6.41 16.03 -1.28
C GLU A 94 -5.30 15.30 -0.53
N LEU A 95 -4.45 16.02 0.21
CA LEU A 95 -3.41 15.42 1.05
C LEU A 95 -4.02 14.55 2.16
N LYS A 96 -5.14 14.97 2.75
CA LYS A 96 -5.91 14.18 3.71
C LYS A 96 -6.50 12.92 3.07
N LYS A 97 -7.07 13.03 1.86
CA LYS A 97 -7.56 11.87 1.09
C LYS A 97 -6.43 10.89 0.78
N LEU A 98 -5.24 11.39 0.43
CA LEU A 98 -4.06 10.57 0.15
C LEU A 98 -3.65 9.75 1.38
N LYS A 99 -3.57 10.38 2.56
CA LYS A 99 -3.28 9.69 3.83
C LYS A 99 -4.31 8.63 4.20
N VAL A 100 -5.60 8.89 3.92
CA VAL A 100 -6.67 7.89 4.15
C VAL A 100 -6.51 6.70 3.21
N LEU A 101 -6.17 6.97 1.94
CA LEU A 101 -5.92 5.92 0.96
C LEU A 101 -4.71 5.06 1.34
N GLU A 102 -3.62 5.68 1.79
CA GLU A 102 -2.42 4.97 2.27
C GLU A 102 -2.75 4.01 3.42
N LYS A 103 -3.50 4.47 4.42
CA LYS A 103 -3.98 3.61 5.52
C LYS A 103 -4.86 2.46 5.02
N SER A 104 -5.71 2.71 4.02
CA SER A 104 -6.59 1.70 3.46
C SER A 104 -5.81 0.61 2.71
N VAL A 105 -4.75 1.00 1.99
CA VAL A 105 -3.82 0.08 1.32
C VAL A 105 -3.08 -0.79 2.35
N GLU A 106 -2.61 -0.20 3.45
CA GLU A 106 -1.93 -0.94 4.51
C GLU A 106 -2.87 -1.94 5.21
N GLN A 107 -4.14 -1.56 5.43
CA GLN A 107 -5.16 -2.49 5.92
C GLN A 107 -5.46 -3.63 4.93
N LEU A 108 -5.51 -3.34 3.63
CA LEU A 108 -5.74 -4.36 2.61
C LEU A 108 -4.56 -5.34 2.53
N ALA A 109 -3.32 -4.86 2.65
CA ALA A 109 -2.14 -5.71 2.71
C ALA A 109 -2.20 -6.70 3.89
N LYS A 110 -2.61 -6.23 5.07
CA LYS A 110 -2.81 -7.10 6.25
C LYS A 110 -3.87 -8.18 5.99
N LYS A 111 -5.01 -7.81 5.40
CA LYS A 111 -6.06 -8.79 5.05
C LYS A 111 -5.59 -9.82 4.02
N ILE A 112 -4.78 -9.42 3.04
CA ILE A 112 -4.20 -10.35 2.07
C ILE A 112 -3.26 -11.35 2.75
N ASP A 113 -2.48 -10.90 3.74
CA ASP A 113 -1.61 -11.78 4.52
C ASP A 113 -2.40 -12.81 5.34
N GLU A 114 -3.49 -12.37 6.00
CA GLU A 114 -4.42 -13.26 6.71
C GLU A 114 -5.05 -14.30 5.78
N VAL A 115 -5.58 -13.88 4.62
CA VAL A 115 -6.16 -14.79 3.63
C VAL A 115 -5.12 -15.78 3.08
N ASN A 116 -3.87 -15.34 2.90
CA ASN A 116 -2.78 -16.23 2.48
C ASN A 116 -2.43 -17.25 3.56
N LYS A 117 -2.48 -16.87 4.83
CA LYS A 117 -2.28 -17.79 5.96
C LYS A 117 -3.38 -18.84 5.97
N ASP A 118 -4.64 -18.42 5.89
CA ASP A 118 -5.80 -19.32 5.83
C ASP A 118 -5.71 -20.26 4.63
N LEU A 119 -5.32 -19.76 3.46
CA LEU A 119 -5.10 -20.58 2.26
C LEU A 119 -4.01 -21.63 2.47
N ARG A 120 -2.90 -21.30 3.14
CA ARG A 120 -1.84 -22.27 3.46
C ARG A 120 -2.31 -23.32 4.46
N GLU A 121 -3.12 -22.93 5.46
CA GLU A 121 -3.71 -23.87 6.41
C GLU A 121 -4.68 -24.83 5.70
N ILE A 122 -5.53 -24.30 4.81
CA ILE A 122 -6.42 -25.11 3.96
C ILE A 122 -5.61 -26.02 3.03
N GLN A 123 -4.54 -25.53 2.42
CA GLN A 123 -3.66 -26.31 1.56
C GLN A 123 -2.98 -27.45 2.31
N LYS A 124 -2.67 -27.28 3.60
CA LYS A 124 -2.10 -28.32 4.46
C LYS A 124 -3.14 -29.39 4.87
N ILE A 125 -4.41 -28.99 4.98
CA ILE A 125 -5.53 -29.90 5.29
C ILE A 125 -5.97 -30.67 4.05
N LEU A 126 -5.88 -30.05 2.87
CA LEU A 126 -5.97 -30.75 1.59
C LEU A 126 -4.82 -31.76 1.52
N PRO A 127 -5.10 -33.07 1.47
CA PRO A 127 -4.03 -34.00 1.23
C PRO A 127 -3.43 -33.70 -0.14
N ASP A 128 -2.10 -33.74 -0.29
CA ASP A 128 -1.34 -33.75 -1.57
C ASP A 128 -1.87 -34.79 -2.61
N ASN A 129 -2.89 -35.56 -2.24
CA ASN A 129 -3.30 -36.82 -2.79
C ASN A 129 -4.66 -36.79 -3.51
N PHE A 130 -4.93 -35.73 -4.28
CA PHE A 130 -5.91 -35.87 -5.38
C PHE A 130 -5.49 -36.99 -6.35
N ASN A 131 -4.19 -37.27 -6.44
CA ASN A 131 -3.63 -38.36 -7.23
C ASN A 131 -3.85 -39.75 -6.61
N ASP A 132 -3.87 -39.88 -5.27
CA ASP A 132 -4.08 -41.17 -4.59
C ASP A 132 -5.52 -41.68 -4.79
N SER A 133 -6.50 -40.77 -4.74
CA SER A 133 -7.89 -41.10 -5.09
C SER A 133 -8.05 -41.49 -6.56
N LYS A 134 -7.35 -40.82 -7.48
CA LYS A 134 -7.34 -41.16 -8.91
C LYS A 134 -6.70 -42.53 -9.17
N GLN A 135 -5.61 -42.85 -8.45
CA GLN A 135 -4.87 -44.11 -8.59
C GLN A 135 -5.64 -45.29 -7.96
N LYS A 136 -6.27 -45.09 -6.80
CA LYS A 136 -7.19 -46.06 -6.18
C LYS A 136 -8.40 -46.34 -7.08
N LYS A 137 -9.02 -45.31 -7.65
CA LYS A 137 -10.12 -45.46 -8.64
C LYS A 137 -9.66 -46.25 -9.87
N LYS A 138 -8.50 -45.91 -10.44
CA LYS A 138 -7.91 -46.63 -11.58
C LYS A 138 -7.61 -48.10 -11.25
N GLY A 139 -7.11 -48.39 -10.04
CA GLY A 139 -6.88 -49.75 -9.55
C GLY A 139 -8.16 -50.56 -9.42
N LEU A 140 -9.23 -49.95 -8.89
CA LEU A 140 -10.55 -50.59 -8.80
C LEU A 140 -11.13 -50.89 -10.18
N VAL A 141 -11.06 -49.94 -11.12
CA VAL A 141 -11.55 -50.12 -12.50
C VAL A 141 -10.84 -51.30 -13.19
N LYS A 142 -9.53 -51.43 -13.03
CA LYS A 142 -8.78 -52.57 -13.57
C LYS A 142 -9.22 -53.90 -12.97
N LYS A 143 -9.48 -53.95 -11.65
CA LYS A 143 -9.98 -55.18 -10.98
C LYS A 143 -11.37 -55.56 -11.49
N VAL A 144 -12.28 -54.60 -11.61
CA VAL A 144 -13.63 -54.83 -12.16
C VAL A 144 -13.54 -55.34 -13.60
N GLN A 145 -12.71 -54.73 -14.43
CA GLN A 145 -12.53 -55.17 -15.82
C GLN A 145 -11.95 -56.58 -15.93
N ALA A 146 -10.99 -56.94 -15.07
CA ALA A 146 -10.45 -58.30 -15.00
C ALA A 146 -11.52 -59.32 -14.55
N PHE A 147 -12.43 -58.91 -13.67
CA PHE A 147 -13.54 -59.77 -13.23
C PHE A 147 -14.57 -59.99 -14.33
N LEU A 148 -14.90 -58.94 -15.09
CA LEU A 148 -15.80 -59.05 -16.25
C LEU A 148 -15.24 -60.01 -17.31
N ALA A 149 -13.95 -59.90 -17.65
CA ALA A 149 -13.32 -60.82 -18.60
C ALA A 149 -13.33 -62.30 -18.13
N GLN A 150 -13.24 -62.51 -16.81
CA GLN A 150 -13.42 -63.86 -16.24
C GLN A 150 -14.86 -64.34 -16.36
N CYS A 151 -15.85 -63.48 -16.13
CA CYS A 151 -17.26 -63.80 -16.35
C CYS A 151 -17.53 -64.20 -17.81
N ASP A 152 -17.01 -63.44 -18.77
CA ASP A 152 -17.15 -63.75 -20.20
C ASP A 152 -16.55 -65.13 -20.54
N THR A 153 -15.40 -65.46 -19.95
CA THR A 153 -14.75 -66.77 -20.14
C THR A 153 -15.58 -67.90 -19.57
N VAL A 154 -16.14 -67.71 -18.36
CA VAL A 154 -17.00 -68.69 -17.71
C VAL A 154 -18.28 -68.91 -18.52
N GLU A 155 -18.90 -67.84 -19.01
CA GLU A 155 -20.09 -67.91 -19.85
C GLU A 155 -19.83 -68.70 -21.14
N GLY A 156 -18.71 -68.43 -21.81
CA GLY A 156 -18.29 -69.17 -23.01
C GLY A 156 -18.08 -70.67 -22.75
N ASN A 157 -17.45 -71.01 -21.62
CA ASN A 157 -17.27 -72.41 -21.23
C ASN A 157 -18.60 -73.11 -20.94
N ILE A 158 -19.53 -72.43 -20.27
CA ILE A 158 -20.88 -72.96 -20.01
C ILE A 158 -21.62 -73.19 -21.33
N GLY A 159 -21.55 -72.25 -22.28
CA GLY A 159 -22.13 -72.40 -23.61
C GLY A 159 -21.59 -73.64 -24.35
N GLN A 160 -20.27 -73.79 -24.41
CA GLN A 160 -19.64 -74.96 -25.04
C GLN A 160 -20.06 -76.30 -24.41
N GLU A 161 -20.14 -76.38 -23.08
CA GLU A 161 -20.60 -77.59 -22.40
C GLU A 161 -22.08 -77.87 -22.68
N MET A 162 -22.90 -76.81 -22.76
CA MET A 162 -24.32 -76.93 -23.13
C MET A 162 -24.48 -77.48 -24.56
N ASP A 163 -23.73 -76.95 -25.53
CA ASP A 163 -23.73 -77.45 -26.92
C ASP A 163 -23.29 -78.92 -27.01
N LYS A 164 -22.24 -79.31 -26.26
CA LYS A 164 -21.78 -80.71 -26.19
C LYS A 164 -22.84 -81.63 -25.61
N LEU A 165 -23.54 -81.20 -24.55
CA LEU A 165 -24.63 -81.96 -23.94
C LEU A 165 -25.80 -82.13 -24.91
N GLN A 166 -26.21 -81.07 -25.62
CA GLN A 166 -27.27 -81.15 -26.62
C GLN A 166 -26.91 -82.10 -27.76
N SER A 167 -25.67 -82.02 -28.27
CA SER A 167 -25.19 -82.88 -29.36
C SER A 167 -25.19 -84.37 -28.96
N LYS A 168 -24.72 -84.70 -27.75
CA LYS A 168 -24.75 -86.09 -27.23
C LYS A 168 -26.17 -86.64 -27.08
N ASN A 169 -27.11 -85.81 -26.64
CA ASN A 169 -28.50 -86.22 -26.47
C ASN A 169 -29.19 -86.47 -27.82
N MET A 170 -28.87 -85.72 -28.87
CA MET A 170 -29.38 -85.99 -30.23
C MET A 170 -28.90 -87.35 -30.77
N VAL A 171 -27.61 -87.67 -30.62
CA VAL A 171 -27.03 -88.94 -31.11
C VAL A 171 -27.61 -90.16 -30.39
N LEU A 172 -28.05 -90.02 -29.14
CA LEU A 172 -28.69 -91.09 -28.37
C LEU A 172 -30.18 -91.31 -28.70
N ALA A 173 -30.80 -90.39 -29.44
CA ALA A 173 -32.22 -90.44 -29.81
C ALA A 173 -32.47 -91.03 -31.21
N GLU A 174 -31.41 -91.38 -31.95
CA GLU A 174 -31.42 -92.14 -33.21
C GLU A 174 -31.16 -93.64 -32.96
#